data_AF-A0A7Y4L024-F1
#
_entry.id   AF-A0A7Y4L024-F1
#
_cell.length_a   1.000
_cell.length_b   1.000
_cell.length_c   1.000
_cell.angle_alpha   90.00
_cell.angle_beta   90.00
_cell.angle_gamma   90.00
#
_symmetry.space_group_name_H-M   'P 1'
#
loop_
_entity.id
_entity.type
_entity.pdbx_description
1 polymer ?
#
loop_
_entity_poly.entity_id
_entity_poly.type
_entity_poly.pdbx_seq_one_letter_code
_entity_poly.pdbx_strand_id
1 'polypeptide(L)'
;MTGKSGDKSESFSDKVSAARQAVLDKASAVTGKKDDSESVELGAKGLGRPQTRKARLRMSRIEPWSVMKTAFLLSIAFGIVVWVAVFIVWTAIETAGVFDNINSTVTEVLGNPNSEPFRVETYINRGKVMGFTTLLACADVLIITALATLGAFLYNIAATLLGGLEVTLASED
;
A
#
# COMPACT_ATOMS: atom_id res chain seq x y z
N MET A 1 21.17 83.31 29.59
CA MET A 1 20.73 82.70 28.31
C MET A 1 21.97 82.42 27.44
N THR A 2 21.92 81.41 26.57
CA THR A 2 22.98 80.86 25.68
C THR A 2 23.94 79.89 26.39
N GLY A 3 24.13 78.62 26.03
CA GLY A 3 23.63 77.77 24.94
C GLY A 3 24.72 76.74 24.59
N LYS A 4 24.69 75.54 25.18
CA LYS A 4 25.68 74.46 24.97
C LYS A 4 25.18 73.52 23.87
N SER A 5 25.68 73.67 22.64
CA SER A 5 25.27 72.87 21.46
C SER A 5 26.42 72.63 20.49
N GLY A 6 27.52 71.99 20.94
CA GLY A 6 28.69 71.68 20.09
C GLY A 6 29.09 70.19 20.03
N ASP A 7 28.98 69.46 21.14
CA ASP A 7 29.69 68.17 21.35
C ASP A 7 29.04 66.94 20.69
N LYS A 8 27.75 66.99 20.34
CA LYS A 8 27.02 65.82 19.80
C LYS A 8 27.17 65.62 18.29
N SER A 9 27.66 66.63 17.57
CA SER A 9 27.71 66.63 16.10
C SER A 9 28.95 65.91 15.55
N GLU A 10 30.08 66.03 16.23
CA GLU A 10 31.36 65.44 15.80
C GLU A 10 31.34 63.91 15.91
N SER A 11 30.87 63.37 17.03
CA SER A 11 30.78 61.91 17.23
C SER A 11 29.83 61.19 16.26
N PHE A 12 28.77 61.88 15.81
CA PHE A 12 27.86 61.32 14.81
C PHE A 12 28.47 61.38 13.41
N SER A 13 29.15 62.48 13.07
CA SER A 13 29.88 62.63 11.81
C SER A 13 30.96 61.57 11.67
N ASP A 14 31.77 61.34 12.71
CA ASP A 14 32.86 60.36 12.72
C ASP A 14 32.37 58.93 12.48
N LYS A 15 31.23 58.57 13.08
CA LYS A 15 30.59 57.25 12.88
C LYS A 15 30.02 57.10 11.48
N VAL A 16 29.49 58.17 10.89
CA VAL A 16 28.96 58.16 9.53
C VAL A 16 30.09 58.08 8.49
N SER A 17 31.23 58.76 8.72
CA SER A 17 32.42 58.62 7.87
C SER A 17 33.06 57.23 8.00
N ALA A 18 33.17 56.68 9.22
CA ALA A 18 33.69 55.33 9.42
C ALA A 18 32.80 54.26 8.76
N ALA A 19 31.47 54.40 8.86
CA ALA A 19 30.52 53.52 8.19
C ALA A 19 30.59 53.65 6.66
N ARG A 20 30.75 54.87 6.12
CA ARG A 20 30.94 55.09 4.68
C ARG A 20 32.25 54.48 4.19
N GLN A 21 33.34 54.62 4.94
CA GLN A 21 34.64 54.03 4.59
C GLN A 21 34.56 52.50 4.56
N ALA A 22 33.91 51.88 5.54
CA ALA A 22 33.70 50.44 5.57
C ALA A 22 32.82 49.92 4.41
N VAL A 23 31.82 50.70 3.99
CA VAL A 23 30.98 50.35 2.82
C VAL A 23 31.75 50.51 1.52
N LEU A 24 32.60 51.53 1.41
CA LEU A 24 33.48 51.75 0.25
C LEU A 24 34.57 50.67 0.13
N ASP A 25 35.19 50.26 1.23
CA ASP A 25 36.16 49.14 1.27
C ASP A 25 35.49 47.80 0.92
N LYS A 26 34.24 47.61 1.36
CA LYS A 26 33.47 46.40 1.01
C LYS A 26 33.01 46.42 -0.45
N ALA A 27 32.74 47.61 -1.02
CA ALA A 27 32.36 47.78 -2.43
C ALA A 27 33.56 47.62 -3.38
N SER A 28 34.75 48.09 -2.98
CA SER A 28 35.98 47.90 -3.75
C SER A 28 36.45 46.44 -3.71
N ALA A 29 36.29 45.75 -2.57
CA ALA A 29 36.54 44.31 -2.46
C ALA A 29 35.61 43.45 -3.34
N VAL A 30 34.37 43.91 -3.59
CA VAL A 30 33.42 43.26 -4.49
C VAL A 30 33.72 43.57 -5.96
N THR A 31 34.34 44.71 -6.27
CA THR A 31 34.67 45.11 -7.65
C THR A 31 36.01 44.53 -8.14
N GLY A 32 36.95 44.23 -7.23
CA GLY A 32 38.29 43.71 -7.53
C GLY A 32 38.42 42.19 -7.64
N LYS A 33 37.35 41.41 -7.44
CA LYS A 33 37.40 39.94 -7.56
C LYS A 33 36.66 39.46 -8.81
N LYS A 34 37.20 39.83 -9.97
CA LYS A 34 36.88 39.26 -11.29
C LYS A 34 38.17 38.67 -11.87
N ASP A 35 38.34 37.38 -11.65
CA ASP A 35 38.96 36.40 -12.55
C ASP A 35 39.27 35.15 -11.72
N ASP A 36 38.27 34.29 -11.65
CA ASP A 36 38.42 32.84 -11.79
C ASP A 36 37.02 32.29 -12.11
N SER A 37 36.87 31.83 -13.35
CA SER A 37 35.63 31.26 -13.88
C SER A 37 35.39 29.88 -13.28
N GLU A 38 34.26 29.71 -12.60
CA GLU A 38 33.39 28.56 -12.82
C GLU A 38 31.94 29.04 -12.76
N SER A 39 31.24 28.85 -13.87
CA SER A 39 29.96 29.46 -14.22
C SER A 39 28.83 29.10 -13.24
N VAL A 40 28.40 30.06 -12.43
CA VAL A 40 27.10 30.04 -11.74
C VAL A 40 26.19 31.03 -12.47
N GLU A 41 25.38 30.50 -13.37
CA GLU A 41 24.31 31.22 -14.06
C GLU A 41 23.20 31.55 -13.03
N LEU A 42 23.04 32.83 -12.73
CA LEU A 42 21.93 33.34 -11.91
C LEU A 42 20.63 33.23 -12.69
N GLY A 43 19.67 32.53 -12.07
CA GLY A 43 18.39 32.17 -12.65
C GLY A 43 17.59 33.33 -13.23
N ALA A 44 17.26 33.19 -14.51
CA ALA A 44 15.94 33.55 -14.99
C ALA A 44 14.91 32.70 -14.24
N LYS A 45 13.93 33.37 -13.64
CA LYS A 45 12.79 32.77 -12.93
C LYS A 45 11.85 32.08 -13.94
N GLY A 46 12.31 31.00 -14.55
CA GLY A 46 11.48 30.03 -15.24
C GLY A 46 10.92 29.07 -14.21
N LEU A 47 9.62 28.75 -14.31
CA LEU A 47 8.97 27.71 -13.52
C LEU A 47 9.83 26.44 -13.59
N GLY A 48 10.55 26.15 -12.50
CA GLY A 48 11.33 24.94 -12.40
C GLY A 48 10.40 23.75 -12.51
N ARG A 49 10.50 23.01 -13.63
CA ARG A 49 9.97 21.65 -13.70
C ARG A 49 10.49 20.91 -12.47
N PRO A 50 9.63 20.19 -11.73
CA PRO A 50 10.08 19.44 -10.56
C PRO A 50 11.13 18.43 -11.02
N GLN A 51 12.41 18.70 -10.73
CA GLN A 51 13.47 17.71 -10.87
C GLN A 51 13.13 16.57 -9.91
N THR A 52 12.55 15.51 -10.45
CA THR A 52 12.17 14.32 -9.70
C THR A 52 13.42 13.69 -9.10
N ARG A 53 13.67 13.98 -7.83
CA ARG A 53 14.77 13.38 -7.07
C ARG A 53 14.50 11.87 -7.00
N LYS A 54 15.26 11.07 -7.75
CA LYS A 54 15.18 9.60 -7.75
C LYS A 54 15.64 9.08 -6.38
N ALA A 55 14.72 8.94 -5.44
CA ALA A 55 15.00 8.34 -4.15
C ALA A 55 15.01 6.81 -4.31
N ARG A 56 16.18 6.19 -4.12
CA ARG A 56 16.29 4.73 -4.01
C ARG A 56 15.80 4.32 -2.63
N LEU A 57 14.53 3.95 -2.50
CA LEU A 57 13.99 3.38 -1.28
C LEU A 57 14.15 1.85 -1.31
N ARG A 58 14.89 1.30 -0.36
CA ARG A 58 14.92 -0.15 -0.12
C ARG A 58 13.67 -0.55 0.66
N MET A 59 12.88 -1.50 0.15
CA MET A 59 11.74 -2.06 0.89
C MET A 59 12.27 -3.08 1.91
N SER A 60 12.78 -2.55 3.02
CA SER A 60 13.58 -3.33 3.98
C SER A 60 12.75 -4.18 4.94
N ARG A 61 11.45 -3.89 5.15
CA ARG A 61 10.60 -4.64 6.09
C ARG A 61 9.16 -4.68 5.61
N ILE A 62 8.57 -5.88 5.58
CA ILE A 62 7.12 -6.05 5.46
C ILE A 62 6.59 -6.18 6.88
N GLU A 63 5.85 -5.17 7.33
CA GLU A 63 5.24 -5.20 8.66
C GLU A 63 4.17 -6.31 8.71
N PRO A 64 4.31 -7.32 9.59
CA PRO A 64 3.35 -8.44 9.70
C PRO A 64 1.92 -7.97 9.94
N TRP A 65 1.75 -6.81 10.57
CA TRP A 65 0.45 -6.18 10.82
C TRP A 65 -0.28 -5.77 9.54
N SER A 66 0.46 -5.33 8.52
CA SER A 66 -0.13 -4.99 7.22
C SER A 66 -0.54 -6.24 6.46
N VAL A 67 0.30 -7.29 6.50
CA VAL A 67 -0.03 -8.58 5.88
C VAL A 67 -1.22 -9.23 6.57
N MET A 68 -1.31 -9.17 7.90
CA MET A 68 -2.46 -9.67 8.65
C MET A 68 -3.76 -9.04 8.17
N LYS A 69 -3.79 -7.70 7.99
CA LYS A 69 -5.00 -6.99 7.55
C LYS A 69 -5.36 -7.26 6.09
N THR A 70 -4.38 -7.16 5.19
CA THR A 70 -4.61 -7.33 3.74
C THR A 70 -4.93 -8.79 3.40
N ALA A 71 -4.24 -9.74 4.04
CA ALA A 71 -4.53 -11.16 3.89
C ALA A 71 -5.87 -11.53 4.48
N PHE A 72 -6.27 -11.00 5.64
CA PHE A 72 -7.60 -11.27 6.20
C PHE A 72 -8.72 -10.83 5.25
N LEU A 73 -8.60 -9.63 4.66
CA LEU A 73 -9.58 -9.13 3.69
C LEU A 73 -9.59 -9.97 2.40
N LEU A 74 -8.42 -10.26 1.83
CA LEU A 74 -8.29 -11.10 0.64
C LEU A 74 -8.82 -12.51 0.88
N SER A 75 -8.57 -13.05 2.06
CA SER A 75 -8.98 -14.37 2.48
C SER A 75 -10.51 -14.47 2.59
N ILE A 76 -11.16 -13.50 3.26
CA ILE A 76 -12.63 -13.42 3.30
C ILE A 76 -13.22 -13.30 1.90
N ALA A 77 -12.64 -12.47 1.04
CA ALA A 77 -13.10 -12.34 -0.34
C ALA A 77 -13.04 -13.69 -1.07
N PHE A 78 -11.94 -14.42 -0.93
CA PHE A 78 -11.78 -15.75 -1.53
C PHE A 78 -12.78 -16.77 -0.97
N GLY A 79 -12.97 -16.79 0.35
CA GLY A 79 -13.96 -17.66 1.00
C GLY A 79 -15.39 -17.40 0.51
N ILE A 80 -15.77 -16.12 0.35
CA ILE A 80 -17.09 -15.75 -0.19
C ILE A 80 -17.21 -16.19 -1.66
N VAL A 81 -16.18 -15.98 -2.48
CA VAL A 81 -16.19 -16.40 -3.90
C VAL A 81 -16.41 -17.91 -4.01
N VAL A 82 -15.68 -18.71 -3.23
CA VAL A 82 -15.84 -20.17 -3.22
C VAL A 82 -17.24 -20.56 -2.75
N TRP A 83 -17.76 -19.93 -1.70
CA TRP A 83 -19.09 -20.21 -1.19
C TRP A 83 -20.18 -19.90 -2.23
N VAL A 84 -20.09 -18.76 -2.91
CA VAL A 84 -21.01 -18.37 -3.99
C VAL A 84 -20.87 -19.29 -5.20
N ALA A 85 -19.65 -19.70 -5.56
CA ALA A 85 -19.44 -20.64 -6.65
C ALA A 85 -20.14 -21.98 -6.39
N VAL A 86 -20.01 -22.53 -5.17
CA VAL A 86 -20.71 -23.76 -4.79
C VAL A 86 -22.23 -23.56 -4.78
N PHE A 87 -22.72 -22.41 -4.33
CA PHE A 87 -24.15 -22.10 -4.39
C PHE A 87 -24.68 -22.10 -5.83
N ILE A 88 -23.95 -21.50 -6.78
CA ILE A 88 -24.32 -21.49 -8.20
C ILE A 88 -24.31 -22.90 -8.77
N VAL A 89 -23.27 -23.70 -8.49
CA VAL A 89 -23.20 -25.09 -8.94
C VAL A 89 -24.37 -25.91 -8.38
N TRP A 90 -24.70 -25.74 -7.10
CA TRP A 90 -25.80 -26.45 -6.47
C TRP A 90 -27.15 -26.11 -7.10
N THR A 91 -27.43 -24.82 -7.28
CA THR A 91 -28.68 -24.36 -7.92
C THR A 91 -28.79 -24.84 -9.36
N ALA A 92 -27.68 -24.93 -10.10
CA ALA A 92 -27.65 -25.52 -11.43
C ALA A 92 -28.03 -27.02 -11.41
N ILE A 93 -27.52 -27.79 -10.46
CA ILE A 93 -27.86 -29.24 -10.30
C ILE A 93 -29.34 -29.44 -10.00
N GLU A 94 -29.90 -28.64 -9.09
CA GLU A 94 -31.32 -28.71 -8.75
C GLU A 94 -32.20 -28.32 -9.94
N THR A 95 -31.83 -27.26 -10.67
CA THR A 95 -32.58 -26.81 -11.86
C THR A 95 -32.52 -27.85 -12.98
N ALA A 96 -31.41 -28.58 -13.09
CA ALA A 96 -31.27 -29.70 -14.02
C ALA A 96 -32.05 -30.96 -13.60
N GLY A 97 -32.68 -30.98 -12.43
CA GLY A 97 -33.49 -32.12 -11.95
C GLY A 97 -32.66 -33.39 -11.72
N VAL A 98 -31.36 -33.27 -11.44
CA VAL A 98 -30.46 -34.44 -11.29
C VAL A 98 -30.95 -35.38 -10.19
N PHE A 99 -31.39 -34.83 -9.06
CA PHE A 99 -31.90 -35.61 -7.94
C PHE A 99 -33.20 -36.36 -8.27
N ASP A 100 -34.12 -35.73 -9.00
CA ASP A 100 -35.37 -36.36 -9.45
C ASP A 100 -35.11 -37.54 -10.40
N ASN A 101 -34.13 -37.38 -11.31
CA ASN A 101 -33.70 -38.45 -12.22
C ASN A 101 -33.09 -39.64 -11.48
N ILE A 102 -32.24 -39.38 -10.47
CA ILE A 102 -31.66 -40.43 -9.64
C ILE A 102 -32.76 -41.15 -8.85
N ASN A 103 -33.66 -40.40 -8.21
CA ASN A 103 -34.76 -40.98 -7.44
C ASN A 103 -35.69 -41.84 -8.31
N SER A 104 -35.96 -41.41 -9.54
CA SER A 104 -36.76 -42.17 -10.52
C SER A 104 -36.06 -43.47 -10.94
N THR A 105 -34.77 -43.40 -11.26
CA THR A 105 -33.97 -44.59 -11.63
C THR A 105 -33.89 -45.59 -10.48
N VAL A 106 -33.68 -45.12 -9.26
CA VAL A 106 -33.63 -45.98 -8.07
C VAL A 106 -34.99 -46.64 -7.83
N THR A 107 -36.09 -45.90 -8.01
CA THR A 107 -37.44 -46.45 -7.87
C THR A 107 -37.75 -47.50 -8.95
N GLU A 108 -37.27 -47.30 -10.17
CA GLU A 108 -37.45 -48.26 -11.27
C GLU A 108 -36.67 -49.57 -11.04
N VAL A 109 -35.45 -49.49 -10.49
CA VAL A 109 -34.58 -50.66 -10.29
C VAL A 109 -34.84 -51.37 -8.96
N LEU A 110 -35.16 -50.62 -7.89
CA LEU A 110 -35.29 -51.13 -6.52
C LEU A 110 -36.73 -51.07 -5.99
N GLY A 111 -37.71 -50.67 -6.81
CA GLY A 111 -39.11 -50.48 -6.43
C GLY A 111 -39.79 -51.78 -5.98
N ASN A 112 -39.56 -52.18 -4.73
CA ASN A 112 -40.36 -53.16 -4.03
C ASN A 112 -41.56 -52.42 -3.40
N PRO A 113 -42.81 -52.83 -3.68
CA PRO A 113 -44.02 -52.16 -3.18
C PRO A 113 -44.14 -52.08 -1.65
N ASN A 114 -43.28 -52.76 -0.89
CA ASN A 114 -43.31 -52.82 0.57
C ASN A 114 -42.12 -52.13 1.28
N SER A 115 -41.22 -51.48 0.55
CA SER A 115 -40.07 -50.77 1.15
C SER A 115 -40.22 -49.25 1.08
N GLU A 116 -39.82 -48.56 2.15
CA GLU A 116 -39.76 -47.10 2.21
C GLU A 116 -39.03 -46.51 1.00
N PRO A 117 -39.59 -45.49 0.32
CA PRO A 117 -38.97 -44.90 -0.86
C PRO A 117 -37.61 -44.29 -0.51
N PHE A 118 -36.55 -44.82 -1.13
CA PHE A 118 -35.20 -44.30 -0.97
C PHE A 118 -35.09 -42.90 -1.59
N ARG A 119 -35.08 -41.86 -0.76
CA ARG A 119 -34.97 -40.46 -1.18
C ARG A 119 -33.56 -39.94 -0.95
N VAL A 120 -32.82 -39.72 -2.02
CA VAL A 120 -31.44 -39.20 -2.00
C VAL A 120 -31.35 -37.85 -1.29
N GLU A 121 -32.40 -37.04 -1.39
CA GLU A 121 -32.50 -35.70 -0.79
C GLU A 121 -32.49 -35.74 0.74
N THR A 122 -32.77 -36.90 1.34
CA THR A 122 -32.69 -37.11 2.79
C THR A 122 -31.23 -37.08 3.27
N TYR A 123 -30.32 -37.62 2.46
CA TYR A 123 -28.90 -37.69 2.78
C TYR A 123 -28.15 -36.46 2.28
N ILE A 124 -28.44 -36.04 1.05
CA ILE A 124 -27.77 -34.94 0.36
C ILE A 124 -28.80 -33.85 0.08
N ASN A 125 -28.81 -32.81 0.92
CA ASN A 125 -29.72 -31.67 0.82
C ASN A 125 -28.89 -30.37 0.71
N ARG A 126 -29.43 -29.38 -0.01
CA ARG A 126 -28.91 -28.00 -0.07
C ARG A 126 -28.44 -27.49 1.28
N GLY A 127 -29.23 -27.66 2.34
CA GLY A 127 -28.88 -27.17 3.68
C GLY A 127 -27.61 -27.80 4.23
N LYS A 128 -27.41 -29.11 4.02
CA LYS A 128 -26.20 -29.82 4.48
C LYS A 128 -24.98 -29.42 3.67
N VAL A 129 -25.13 -29.33 2.35
CA VAL A 129 -24.02 -28.97 1.45
C VAL A 129 -23.60 -27.52 1.67
N MET A 130 -24.55 -26.59 1.78
CA MET A 130 -24.27 -25.19 2.10
C MET A 130 -23.66 -25.04 3.50
N GLY A 131 -24.15 -25.79 4.49
CA GLY A 131 -23.58 -25.78 5.85
C GLY A 131 -22.14 -26.26 5.89
N PHE A 132 -21.84 -27.38 5.22
CA PHE A 132 -20.49 -27.90 5.09
C PHE A 132 -19.57 -26.95 4.31
N THR A 133 -20.09 -26.34 3.23
CA THR A 133 -19.36 -25.36 2.44
C THR A 133 -19.02 -24.11 3.24
N THR A 134 -19.92 -23.61 4.09
CA THR A 134 -19.62 -22.50 5.00
C THR A 134 -18.49 -22.85 5.95
N LEU A 135 -18.50 -24.06 6.54
CA LEU A 135 -17.41 -24.54 7.39
C LEU A 135 -16.08 -24.61 6.64
N LEU A 136 -16.08 -25.18 5.44
CA LEU A 136 -14.90 -25.23 4.58
C LEU A 136 -14.41 -23.84 4.18
N ALA A 137 -15.30 -22.92 3.81
CA ALA A 137 -14.94 -21.55 3.46
C ALA A 137 -14.29 -20.83 4.64
N CYS A 138 -14.86 -20.96 5.84
CA CYS A 138 -14.23 -20.41 7.06
C CYS A 138 -12.86 -21.04 7.33
N ALA A 139 -12.69 -22.35 7.14
CA ALA A 139 -11.41 -23.02 7.33
C ALA A 139 -10.37 -22.53 6.31
N ASP A 140 -10.74 -22.42 5.04
CA ASP A 140 -9.89 -21.87 3.99
C ASP A 140 -9.46 -20.43 4.31
N VAL A 141 -10.39 -19.62 4.82
CA VAL A 141 -10.08 -18.24 5.22
C VAL A 141 -8.97 -18.20 6.29
N LEU A 142 -9.05 -19.12 7.26
CA LEU A 142 -8.05 -19.23 8.32
C LEU A 142 -6.71 -19.75 7.79
N ILE A 143 -6.73 -20.72 6.89
CA ILE A 143 -5.52 -21.28 6.27
C ILE A 143 -4.76 -20.20 5.50
N ILE A 144 -5.43 -19.46 4.62
CA ILE A 144 -4.81 -18.38 3.83
C ILE A 144 -4.25 -17.29 4.75
N THR A 145 -4.99 -16.91 5.80
CA THR A 145 -4.54 -15.90 6.75
C THR A 145 -3.29 -16.35 7.52
N ALA A 146 -3.26 -17.62 7.96
CA ALA A 146 -2.12 -18.20 8.66
C ALA A 146 -0.89 -18.28 7.73
N LEU A 147 -1.09 -18.75 6.49
CA LEU A 147 -0.03 -18.82 5.47
C LEU A 147 0.53 -17.44 5.14
N ALA A 148 -0.31 -16.42 5.00
CA ALA A 148 0.14 -15.06 4.74
C ALA A 148 0.93 -14.48 5.92
N THR A 149 0.48 -14.73 7.15
CA THR A 149 1.20 -14.31 8.36
C THR A 149 2.58 -14.98 8.44
N LEU A 150 2.65 -16.28 8.16
CA LEU A 150 3.90 -17.03 8.10
C LEU A 150 4.81 -16.52 6.96
N GLY A 151 4.24 -16.25 5.78
CA GLY A 151 4.96 -15.70 4.63
C GLY A 151 5.60 -14.34 4.92
N ALA A 152 4.90 -13.45 5.66
CA ALA A 152 5.46 -12.18 6.10
C ALA A 152 6.66 -12.37 7.05
N PHE A 153 6.54 -13.29 8.00
CA PHE A 153 7.62 -13.60 8.94
C PHE A 153 8.84 -14.19 8.23
N LEU A 154 8.63 -15.14 7.32
CA LEU A 154 9.67 -15.74 6.50
C LEU A 154 10.35 -14.71 5.59
N TYR A 155 9.59 -13.81 4.95
CA TYR A 155 10.16 -12.72 4.14
C TYR A 155 11.05 -11.81 4.98
N ASN A 156 10.62 -11.44 6.19
CA ASN A 156 11.42 -10.57 7.04
C ASN A 156 12.78 -11.18 7.41
N ILE A 157 12.82 -12.50 7.66
CA ILE A 157 14.08 -13.22 7.89
C ILE A 157 14.91 -13.24 6.60
N ALA A 158 14.31 -13.61 5.47
CA ALA A 158 15.00 -13.65 4.18
C ALA A 158 15.57 -12.28 3.78
N ALA A 159 14.82 -11.20 3.99
CA ALA A 159 15.23 -9.83 3.70
C ALA A 159 16.41 -9.38 4.58
N THR A 160 16.47 -9.84 5.83
CA THR A 160 17.60 -9.55 6.73
C THR A 160 18.88 -10.28 6.29
N LEU A 161 18.75 -11.48 5.73
CA LEU A 161 19.87 -12.31 5.29
C LEU A 161 20.37 -11.97 3.87
N LEU A 162 19.47 -11.66 2.94
CA LEU A 162 19.78 -11.43 1.53
C LEU A 162 19.79 -9.95 1.11
N GLY A 163 19.47 -9.01 2.02
CA GLY A 163 19.52 -7.57 1.74
C GLY A 163 18.21 -6.94 1.23
N GLY A 164 17.11 -7.71 1.16
CA GLY A 164 15.76 -7.25 0.80
C GLY A 164 15.55 -6.96 -0.70
N LEU A 165 14.30 -6.72 -1.10
CA LEU A 165 13.97 -6.34 -2.49
C LEU A 165 14.25 -4.85 -2.73
N GLU A 166 15.07 -4.54 -3.74
CA GLU A 166 15.30 -3.17 -4.19
C GLU A 166 14.17 -2.71 -5.13
N VAL A 167 13.37 -1.75 -4.67
CA VAL A 167 12.28 -1.17 -5.47
C VAL A 167 12.78 0.14 -6.10
N THR A 168 12.78 0.22 -7.43
CA THR A 168 13.07 1.48 -8.13
C THR A 168 11.77 2.21 -8.38
N LEU A 169 11.49 3.22 -7.57
CA LEU A 169 10.37 4.13 -7.79
C LEU A 169 10.68 4.99 -9.03
N ALA A 170 9.95 4.76 -10.12
CA ALA A 170 9.86 5.72 -11.21
C ALA A 170 8.77 6.73 -10.82
N SER A 171 9.14 8.02 -10.75
CA SER A 171 8.18 9.10 -10.67
C SER A 171 7.64 9.39 -12.07
N GLU A 172 6.34 9.17 -12.29
CA GLU A 172 5.64 9.69 -13.47
C GLU A 172 5.33 11.18 -13.25
N ASP A 173 5.70 12.00 -14.24
CA ASP A 173 5.61 13.48 -14.30
C ASP A 173 4.17 13.95 -14.58
#